data_AF-A0AAJ2A3K4-F1
#
_entry.id   AF-A0AAJ2A3K4-F1
#
_cell.length_a   1.000
_cell.length_b   1.000
_cell.length_c   1.000
_cell.angle_alpha   90.00
_cell.angle_beta   90.00
_cell.angle_gamma   90.00
#
_symmetry.space_group_name_H-M   'P 1'
#
loop_
_entity.id
_entity.type
_entity.pdbx_description
1 polymer ?
#
loop_
_entity_poly.entity_id
_entity_poly.type
_entity_poly.pdbx_seq_one_letter_code
_entity_poly.pdbx_strand_id
1 'polypeptide(L)'
;MTSEREDSALKFYIAEFQRLAAKGENGEDVSELIAILPENAIKHLDPWKSGGQTYNRPKLIAQLKMRANYVAHSSPRAAKVLEEAAKILAN
;
A
#
# COMPACT_ATOMS: atom_id res chain seq x y z
N MET A 1 -2.43 22.55 -9.13
CA MET A 1 -2.55 22.34 -7.66
C MET A 1 -2.98 20.91 -7.28
N THR A 2 -3.01 19.94 -8.21
CA THR A 2 -3.39 18.54 -7.95
C THR A 2 -2.26 17.70 -7.35
N SER A 3 -1.00 17.99 -7.73
CA SER A 3 0.17 17.17 -7.36
C SER A 3 0.46 17.05 -5.86
N GLU A 4 0.21 18.10 -5.05
CA GLU A 4 0.53 18.08 -3.62
C GLU A 4 -0.45 17.22 -2.79
N ARG A 5 -1.74 17.21 -3.17
CA ARG A 5 -2.74 16.34 -2.52
C ARG A 5 -2.53 14.87 -2.88
N GLU A 6 -2.18 14.60 -4.14
CA GLU A 6 -1.87 13.26 -4.65
C GLU A 6 -0.67 12.65 -3.93
N ASP A 7 0.42 13.41 -3.78
CA ASP A 7 1.60 12.99 -3.03
C ASP A 7 1.31 12.78 -1.54
N SER A 8 0.41 13.57 -0.96
CA SER A 8 0.01 13.43 0.46
C SER A 8 -0.78 12.16 0.71
N ALA A 9 -1.72 11.81 -0.18
CA ALA A 9 -2.48 10.57 -0.11
C ALA A 9 -1.58 9.33 -0.31
N LEU A 10 -0.66 9.38 -1.28
CA LEU A 10 0.30 8.29 -1.51
C LEU A 10 1.18 8.03 -0.26
N LYS A 11 1.73 9.09 0.34
CA LYS A 11 2.54 8.99 1.57
C LYS A 11 1.74 8.42 2.74
N PHE A 12 0.49 8.84 2.87
CA PHE A 12 -0.43 8.31 3.90
C PHE A 12 -0.58 6.79 3.77
N TYR A 13 -0.90 6.28 2.57
CA TYR A 13 -1.10 4.84 2.38
C TYR A 13 0.19 4.04 2.57
N ILE A 14 1.34 4.54 2.14
CA ILE A 14 2.62 3.90 2.42
C ILE A 14 2.80 3.72 3.94
N ALA A 15 2.53 4.75 4.73
CA ALA A 15 2.67 4.68 6.19
C ALA A 15 1.68 3.67 6.81
N GLU A 16 0.43 3.63 6.34
CA GLU A 16 -0.58 2.68 6.84
C GLU A 16 -0.20 1.22 6.53
N PHE A 17 0.29 0.93 5.31
CA PHE A 17 0.77 -0.42 4.98
C PHE A 17 2.00 -0.82 5.80
N GLN A 18 2.89 0.11 6.12
CA GLN A 18 4.01 -0.18 7.01
C GLN A 18 3.57 -0.47 8.44
N ARG A 19 2.57 0.28 8.96
CA ARG A 19 1.97 -0.01 10.26
C ARG A 19 1.31 -1.39 10.27
N LEU A 20 0.58 -1.72 9.21
CA LEU A 20 -0.05 -3.03 9.06
C LEU A 20 0.99 -4.16 9.04
N ALA A 21 2.10 -3.97 8.30
CA ALA A 21 3.20 -4.93 8.26
C ALA A 21 3.86 -5.11 9.63
N ALA A 22 4.05 -4.04 10.39
CA ALA A 22 4.59 -4.11 11.75
C ALA A 22 3.64 -4.87 12.70
N LYS A 23 2.33 -4.66 12.60
CA LYS A 23 1.33 -5.42 13.37
C LYS A 23 1.39 -6.91 13.06
N GLY A 24 1.42 -7.28 11.78
CA GLY A 24 1.54 -8.68 11.36
C GLY A 24 2.85 -9.33 11.80
N GLU A 25 3.96 -8.57 11.80
CA GLU A 25 5.24 -9.03 12.34
C GLU A 25 5.14 -9.33 13.85
N ASN A 26 4.45 -8.48 14.61
CA ASN A 26 4.19 -8.66 16.04
C ASN A 26 3.20 -9.79 16.37
N GLY A 27 2.65 -10.47 15.36
CA GLY A 27 1.71 -11.59 15.52
C GLY A 27 0.26 -11.17 15.70
N GLU A 28 -0.08 -9.90 15.44
CA GLU A 28 -1.48 -9.46 15.35
C GLU A 28 -2.15 -10.04 14.09
N ASP A 29 -3.43 -10.37 14.20
CA ASP A 29 -4.22 -10.74 13.02
C ASP A 29 -4.51 -9.49 12.18
N VAL A 30 -3.98 -9.50 10.96
CA VAL A 30 -4.08 -8.41 9.99
C VAL A 30 -4.92 -8.79 8.76
N SER A 31 -5.55 -9.96 8.77
CA SER A 31 -6.24 -10.55 7.61
C SER A 31 -7.43 -9.71 7.12
N GLU A 32 -8.16 -9.07 8.02
CA GLU A 32 -9.26 -8.17 7.64
C GLU A 32 -8.72 -6.83 7.10
N LEU A 33 -7.70 -6.28 7.77
CA LEU A 33 -7.11 -5.00 7.41
C LEU A 33 -6.35 -5.06 6.08
N ILE A 34 -5.74 -6.20 5.75
CA ILE A 34 -5.06 -6.40 4.46
C ILE A 34 -6.04 -6.51 3.30
N ALA A 35 -7.30 -6.87 3.55
CA ALA A 35 -8.36 -6.82 2.55
C ALA A 35 -8.92 -5.39 2.38
N ILE A 36 -9.15 -4.68 3.49
CA ILE A 36 -9.83 -3.36 3.47
C ILE A 36 -8.90 -2.22 3.03
N LEU A 37 -7.65 -2.20 3.51
CA LEU A 37 -6.75 -1.07 3.28
C LEU A 37 -6.41 -0.85 1.78
N PRO A 38 -6.13 -1.90 0.98
CA PRO A 38 -6.01 -1.77 -0.48
C PRO A 38 -7.24 -1.19 -1.17
N GLU A 39 -8.45 -1.60 -0.78
CA GLU A 39 -9.69 -1.06 -1.36
C GLU A 39 -9.86 0.43 -1.08
N ASN A 40 -9.54 0.85 0.15
CA ASN A 40 -9.56 2.26 0.52
C ASN A 40 -8.51 3.05 -0.27
N ALA A 41 -7.31 2.49 -0.44
CA ALA A 41 -6.26 3.09 -1.25
C ALA A 41 -6.71 3.27 -2.70
N ILE A 42 -7.35 2.27 -3.32
CA ILE A 42 -7.92 2.38 -4.67
C ILE A 42 -8.95 3.51 -4.73
N LYS A 43 -9.93 3.54 -3.82
CA LYS A 43 -10.98 4.57 -3.79
C LYS A 43 -10.42 6.00 -3.67
N HIS A 44 -9.36 6.18 -2.88
CA HIS A 44 -8.80 7.51 -2.61
C HIS A 44 -7.69 7.92 -3.59
N LEU A 45 -6.99 6.98 -4.23
CA LEU A 45 -5.90 7.26 -5.19
C LEU A 45 -6.34 7.24 -6.65
N ASP A 46 -7.46 6.59 -6.97
CA ASP A 46 -8.05 6.55 -8.32
C ASP A 46 -9.21 7.55 -8.60
N PRO A 47 -9.44 8.68 -7.88
CA PRO A 47 -10.64 9.47 -8.10
C PRO A 47 -10.54 10.45 -9.27
N TRP A 48 -10.04 10.07 -10.46
CA TRP A 48 -10.20 10.87 -11.69
C TRP A 48 -10.27 10.00 -12.96
N LYS A 49 -11.42 9.35 -13.20
CA LYS A 49 -11.77 8.76 -14.52
C LYS A 49 -11.95 9.81 -15.64
N SER A 50 -11.81 11.11 -15.34
CA SER A 50 -11.99 12.22 -16.28
C SER A 50 -10.71 13.04 -16.42
N GLY A 51 -9.72 12.54 -17.17
CA GLY A 51 -8.61 13.38 -17.65
C GLY A 51 -7.20 12.80 -17.64
N GLY A 52 -6.96 11.63 -17.03
CA GLY A 52 -5.67 10.94 -17.10
C GLY A 52 -5.49 9.95 -15.96
N GLN A 53 -4.89 8.79 -16.25
CA GLN A 53 -4.56 7.80 -15.23
C GLN A 53 -3.74 8.45 -14.12
N THR A 54 -4.25 8.47 -12.89
CA THR A 54 -3.45 8.86 -11.73
C THR A 54 -2.37 7.79 -11.51
N TYR A 55 -1.11 8.17 -11.70
CA TYR A 55 0.06 7.29 -11.52
C TYR A 55 0.27 6.80 -10.07
N ASN A 56 -0.62 7.14 -9.13
CA ASN A 56 -0.43 6.91 -7.70
C ASN A 56 -0.60 5.44 -7.30
N ARG A 57 -1.56 4.72 -7.89
CA ARG A 57 -1.74 3.28 -7.63
C ARG A 57 -0.52 2.47 -8.10
N PRO A 58 -0.02 2.62 -9.35
CA PRO A 58 1.25 1.99 -9.77
C PRO A 58 2.45 2.38 -8.89
N LYS A 59 2.57 3.66 -8.49
CA LYS A 59 3.63 4.11 -7.57
C LYS A 59 3.53 3.43 -6.20
N LEU A 60 2.32 3.30 -5.65
CA LEU A 60 2.09 2.63 -4.38
C LEU A 60 2.50 1.16 -4.46
N ILE A 61 2.06 0.44 -5.51
CA ILE A 61 2.45 -0.97 -5.73
C ILE A 61 3.97 -1.10 -5.80
N ALA A 62 4.65 -0.23 -6.55
CA ALA A 62 6.11 -0.25 -6.67
C ALA A 62 6.80 -0.01 -5.31
N GLN A 63 6.30 0.95 -4.52
CA GLN A 63 6.82 1.24 -3.18
C GLN A 63 6.62 0.08 -2.20
N LEU A 64 5.47 -0.59 -2.24
CA LEU A 64 5.20 -1.76 -1.40
C LEU A 64 6.12 -2.94 -1.76
N LYS A 65 6.26 -3.25 -3.04
CA LYS A 65 7.19 -4.31 -3.51
C LYS A 65 8.64 -4.01 -3.14
N MET A 66 9.10 -2.78 -3.34
CA MET A 66 10.46 -2.36 -2.97
C MET A 66 10.70 -2.54 -1.46
N ARG A 67 9.74 -2.13 -0.63
CA ARG A 67 9.84 -2.26 0.83
C ARG A 67 9.78 -3.70 1.29
N ALA A 68 8.90 -4.52 0.70
CA ALA A 68 8.84 -5.95 0.98
C ALA A 68 10.19 -6.62 0.73
N ASN A 69 10.81 -6.33 -0.42
CA ASN A 69 12.15 -6.85 -0.74
C ASN A 69 13.22 -6.37 0.25
N TYR A 70 13.16 -5.10 0.69
CA TYR A 70 14.10 -4.56 1.68
C TYR A 70 13.98 -5.25 3.05
N VAL A 71 12.76 -5.54 3.50
CA VAL A 71 12.52 -6.17 4.81
C VAL A 71 12.47 -7.69 4.77
N ALA A 72 12.52 -8.33 3.59
CA ALA A 72 12.34 -9.77 3.41
C ALA A 72 13.29 -10.62 4.26
N HIS A 73 14.53 -10.16 4.43
CA HIS A 73 15.55 -10.87 5.20
C HIS A 73 15.43 -10.67 6.71
N SER A 74 15.01 -9.49 7.17
CA SER A 74 14.94 -9.14 8.59
C SER A 74 13.56 -9.38 9.21
N SER A 75 12.51 -9.31 8.42
CA SER A 75 11.11 -9.35 8.86
C SER A 75 10.25 -10.05 7.79
N PRO A 76 10.35 -11.39 7.66
CA PRO A 76 9.68 -12.13 6.59
C PRO A 76 8.15 -12.05 6.66
N ARG A 77 7.55 -11.83 7.85
CA ARG A 77 6.09 -11.67 7.97
C ARG A 77 5.67 -10.29 7.50
N ALA A 78 6.37 -9.24 7.90
CA ALA A 78 6.17 -7.89 7.38
C ALA A 78 6.29 -7.85 5.84
N ALA A 79 7.28 -8.54 5.27
CA ALA A 79 7.45 -8.64 3.83
C ALA A 79 6.24 -9.27 3.13
N LYS A 80 5.72 -10.38 3.67
CA LYS A 80 4.51 -11.04 3.13
C LYS A 80 3.29 -10.13 3.15
N VAL A 81 3.07 -9.41 4.24
CA VAL A 81 1.95 -8.44 4.35
C VAL A 81 2.06 -7.36 3.28
N LEU A 82 3.25 -6.81 3.04
CA LEU A 82 3.46 -5.80 2.00
C LEU A 82 3.28 -6.36 0.58
N GLU A 83 3.74 -7.59 0.31
CA GLU A 83 3.54 -8.26 -0.97
C GLU A 83 2.07 -8.56 -1.26
N GLU A 84 1.34 -9.03 -0.26
CA GLU A 84 -0.07 -9.37 -0.39
C GLU A 84 -0.92 -8.12 -0.63
N ALA A 85 -0.67 -7.04 0.12
CA ALA A 85 -1.25 -5.73 -0.17
C ALA A 85 -0.97 -5.27 -1.61
N ALA A 86 0.28 -5.45 -2.09
CA ALA A 86 0.65 -5.09 -3.46
C ALA A 86 -0.04 -5.96 -4.53
N LYS A 87 -0.31 -7.24 -4.24
CA LYS A 87 -1.07 -8.14 -5.12
C LYS A 87 -2.54 -7.71 -5.21
N ILE A 88 -3.17 -7.42 -4.07
CA ILE A 88 -4.56 -6.95 -4.03
C ILE A 88 -4.68 -5.62 -4.79
N LEU A 89 -3.73 -4.70 -4.59
CA LEU A 89 -3.68 -3.45 -5.35
C LEU A 89 -3.39 -3.62 -6.84
N ALA A 90 -2.90 -4.77 -7.30
CA ALA A 90 -2.64 -5.01 -8.73
C ALA A 90 -3.83 -5.63 -9.47
N ASN A 91 -4.81 -6.15 -8.75
CA ASN A 91 -6.05 -6.74 -9.29
C ASN A 91 -7.11 -5.67 -9.59
#